data_AF-A0A2V3PKE0-F1
#
_entry.id   AF-A0A2V3PKE0-F1
#
_cell.length_a   1.000
_cell.length_b   1.000
_cell.length_c   1.000
_cell.angle_alpha   90.00
_cell.angle_beta   90.00
_cell.angle_gamma   90.00
#
_symmetry.space_group_name_H-M   'P 1'
#
loop_
_entity.id
_entity.type
_entity.pdbx_description
1 polymer ?
#
loop_
_entity_poly.entity_id
_entity_poly.type
_entity_poly.pdbx_seq_one_letter_code
_entity_poly.pdbx_strand_id
1 'polypeptide(L)'
;MLTLIELSELLTKSECDYEIIQHDKPILKTEDADEYFDSSKAAPVFIVKTEKGFYAMILSNQYNRIDFKKLALDLGFSKIKLAEKSDVLKVTGYEVGSIPLIGHDLPCLFDKVLLAFDYIYGGTGNKFHTLKIKPQEIIKLSSDVVEIENINRENHIQKATKGDLQEILTLQKAAFKPVSIQLNNPNIPPMLQSYEDMHSESEQNIILKYTINNTIVGSVRGRLDENNNCRIGKLIVHPQHQNKGIGKALMNEIEQYVNTCKKYILFTGLETPNTVYLYTKLGYKEVSNENSEGISMVIMEKINN
;
A
#
# COMPACT_ATOMS: atom_id res chain seq x y z
N MET A 1 24.00 18.20 15.11
CA MET A 1 22.85 18.88 14.48
C MET A 1 23.37 19.97 13.56
N LEU A 2 23.18 19.81 12.26
CA LEU A 2 23.46 20.86 11.28
C LEU A 2 22.37 21.93 11.29
N THR A 3 22.78 23.19 11.20
CA THR A 3 21.92 24.30 10.79
C THR A 3 21.57 24.21 9.30
N LEU A 4 20.58 24.98 8.85
CA LEU A 4 20.22 25.04 7.44
C LEU A 4 21.39 25.49 6.55
N ILE A 5 22.24 26.40 7.06
CA ILE A 5 23.42 26.90 6.35
C ILE A 5 24.45 25.78 6.22
N GLU A 6 24.79 25.11 7.33
CA GLU A 6 25.76 24.00 7.32
C GLU A 6 25.27 22.82 6.46
N LEU A 7 23.96 22.55 6.43
CA LEU A 7 23.37 21.55 5.53
C LEU A 7 23.58 21.96 4.05
N SER A 8 23.29 23.21 3.70
CA SER A 8 23.49 23.70 2.33
C SER A 8 24.96 23.66 1.91
N GLU A 9 25.87 24.05 2.81
CA GLU A 9 27.33 23.97 2.58
C GLU A 9 27.79 22.53 2.35
N LEU A 10 27.30 21.58 3.15
CA LEU A 10 27.58 20.15 2.98
C LEU A 10 27.12 19.64 1.61
N LEU A 11 25.88 19.95 1.21
CA LEU A 11 25.31 19.51 -0.06
C LEU A 11 26.04 20.13 -1.26
N THR A 12 26.37 21.43 -1.19
CA THR A 12 27.16 22.13 -2.21
C THR A 12 28.55 21.52 -2.35
N LYS A 13 29.26 21.33 -1.23
CA LYS A 13 30.61 20.76 -1.22
C LYS A 13 30.66 19.32 -1.75
N SER A 14 29.55 18.60 -1.61
CA SER A 14 29.40 17.21 -2.07
C SER A 14 28.93 17.09 -3.53
N GLU A 15 28.77 18.24 -4.20
CA GLU A 15 28.29 18.35 -5.59
C GLU A 15 26.94 17.67 -5.82
N CYS A 16 26.05 17.75 -4.81
CA CYS A 16 24.72 17.16 -4.90
C CYS A 16 23.80 17.98 -5.82
N ASP A 17 22.90 17.30 -6.51
CA ASP A 17 21.78 17.90 -7.22
C ASP A 17 20.61 18.08 -6.24
N TYR A 18 20.46 19.30 -5.73
CA TYR A 18 19.48 19.64 -4.71
C TYR A 18 18.91 21.04 -4.86
N GLU A 19 17.77 21.26 -4.20
CA GLU A 19 17.12 22.56 -4.06
C GLU A 19 16.54 22.66 -2.65
N ILE A 20 16.73 23.80 -1.98
CA ILE A 20 16.08 24.08 -0.70
C ILE A 20 14.88 24.99 -1.00
N ILE A 21 13.68 24.44 -0.81
CA ILE A 21 12.41 25.11 -1.05
C ILE A 21 11.98 25.81 0.24
N GLN A 22 11.91 27.13 0.20
CA GLN A 22 11.39 27.94 1.30
C GLN A 22 9.86 28.01 1.23
N HIS A 23 9.21 27.97 2.38
CA HIS A 23 7.76 28.13 2.52
C HIS A 23 7.39 29.14 3.60
N ASP A 24 6.21 29.77 3.46
CA ASP A 24 5.77 30.87 4.33
C ASP A 24 5.22 30.39 5.70
N LYS A 25 4.76 29.13 5.74
CA LYS A 25 4.16 28.47 6.89
C LYS A 25 4.74 27.08 7.05
N PRO A 26 4.79 26.53 8.28
CA PRO A 26 5.22 25.15 8.46
C PRO A 26 4.23 24.18 7.81
N ILE A 27 4.76 23.16 7.13
CA ILE A 27 3.96 22.07 6.57
C ILE A 27 3.58 21.14 7.72
N LEU A 28 2.31 21.19 8.12
CA LEU A 28 1.76 20.34 9.19
C LEU A 28 0.93 19.19 8.65
N LYS A 29 0.42 19.33 7.42
CA LYS A 29 -0.37 18.33 6.72
C LYS A 29 0.14 18.17 5.30
N THR A 30 -0.11 16.98 4.73
CA THR A 30 0.30 16.65 3.37
C THR A 30 -0.34 17.58 2.34
N GLU A 31 -1.59 18.03 2.55
CA GLU A 31 -2.27 18.92 1.60
C GLU A 31 -1.62 20.30 1.50
N ASP A 32 -1.01 20.80 2.59
CA ASP A 32 -0.30 22.08 2.61
C ASP A 32 1.03 22.00 1.83
N ALA A 33 1.55 20.79 1.62
CA ALA A 33 2.81 20.57 0.92
C ALA A 33 2.68 20.74 -0.59
N ASP A 34 1.51 20.41 -1.16
CA ASP A 34 1.24 20.45 -2.61
C ASP A 34 1.29 21.88 -3.18
N GLU A 35 1.21 22.92 -2.34
CA GLU A 35 1.47 24.32 -2.72
C GLU A 35 2.94 24.56 -3.09
N TYR A 36 3.86 23.73 -2.60
CA TYR A 36 5.31 23.92 -2.68
C TYR A 36 6.01 22.82 -3.48
N PHE A 37 5.56 21.58 -3.38
CA PHE A 37 6.13 20.42 -4.06
C PHE A 37 5.14 19.26 -4.17
N ASP A 38 5.41 18.32 -5.07
CA ASP A 38 4.61 17.10 -5.22
C ASP A 38 4.68 16.21 -3.96
N SER A 39 3.65 16.27 -3.12
CA SER A 39 3.60 15.55 -1.84
C SER A 39 3.60 14.03 -2.00
N SER A 40 3.29 13.51 -3.19
CA SER A 40 3.36 12.07 -3.49
C SER A 40 4.79 11.53 -3.51
N LYS A 41 5.77 12.43 -3.60
CA LYS A 41 7.22 12.16 -3.57
C LYS A 41 7.87 12.56 -2.24
N ALA A 42 7.06 12.83 -1.22
CA ALA A 42 7.56 13.13 0.12
C ALA A 42 8.21 11.90 0.77
N ALA A 43 9.31 12.14 1.47
CA ALA A 43 10.13 11.17 2.18
C ALA A 43 10.27 11.56 3.66
N PRO A 44 9.25 11.27 4.50
CA PRO A 44 9.34 11.54 5.93
C PRO A 44 10.46 10.75 6.61
N VAL A 45 11.10 11.39 7.59
CA VAL A 45 12.13 10.77 8.44
C VAL A 45 11.53 10.44 9.80
N PHE A 46 11.49 9.16 10.14
CA PHE A 46 11.10 8.67 11.45
C PHE A 46 12.31 8.20 12.23
N ILE A 47 12.35 8.41 13.54
CA ILE A 47 13.37 7.79 14.39
C ILE A 47 12.79 6.54 15.02
N VAL A 48 13.48 5.44 14.85
CA VAL A 48 13.10 4.15 15.44
C VAL A 48 14.15 3.68 16.43
N LYS A 49 13.70 2.97 17.46
CA LYS A 49 14.49 2.39 18.52
C LYS A 49 14.46 0.86 18.40
N THR A 50 15.63 0.26 18.49
CA THR A 50 15.85 -1.19 18.48
C THR A 50 16.69 -1.60 19.68
N GLU A 51 16.96 -2.90 19.85
CA GLU A 51 17.96 -3.35 20.83
C GLU A 51 19.40 -2.95 20.48
N LYS A 52 19.69 -2.57 19.22
CA LYS A 52 21.03 -2.15 18.78
C LYS A 52 21.24 -0.62 18.79
N GLY A 53 20.20 0.15 19.10
CA GLY A 53 20.26 1.61 19.14
C GLY A 53 19.16 2.28 18.32
N PHE A 54 19.40 3.54 17.96
CA PHE A 54 18.48 4.38 17.19
C PHE A 54 18.87 4.42 15.72
N TYR A 55 17.85 4.41 14.86
CA TYR A 55 18.00 4.52 13.41
C TYR A 55 17.09 5.63 12.90
N ALA A 56 17.57 6.38 11.91
CA ALA A 56 16.69 7.18 11.06
C ALA A 56 16.06 6.27 10.01
N MET A 57 14.77 6.38 9.78
CA MET A 57 14.04 5.57 8.82
C MET A 57 13.38 6.52 7.82
N ILE A 58 13.87 6.49 6.58
CA ILE A 58 13.42 7.35 5.49
C ILE A 58 12.51 6.51 4.60
N LEU A 59 11.23 6.86 4.56
CA LEU A 59 10.18 6.08 3.90
C LEU A 59 9.46 6.87 2.84
N SER A 60 8.88 6.20 1.84
CA SER A 60 7.86 6.81 1.00
C SER A 60 6.61 7.17 1.81
N ASN A 61 6.09 8.39 1.59
CA ASN A 61 4.80 8.83 2.15
C ASN A 61 3.59 8.09 1.54
N GLN A 62 3.81 7.20 0.57
CA GLN A 62 2.76 6.37 -0.02
C GLN A 62 2.29 5.24 0.91
N TYR A 63 2.99 5.06 2.05
CA TYR A 63 2.69 4.03 3.03
C TYR A 63 1.65 4.47 4.05
N ASN A 64 0.55 3.72 4.15
CA ASN A 64 -0.48 3.97 5.16
C ASN A 64 -0.10 3.39 6.54
N ARG A 65 0.68 2.30 6.59
CA ARG A 65 1.01 1.62 7.85
C ARG A 65 2.27 0.75 7.72
N ILE A 66 3.17 0.89 8.68
CA ILE A 66 4.43 0.14 8.74
C ILE A 66 4.25 -1.11 9.60
N ASP A 67 4.61 -2.29 9.08
CA ASP A 67 4.72 -3.51 9.90
C ASP A 67 6.10 -3.60 10.56
N PHE A 68 6.21 -2.97 11.74
CA PHE A 68 7.44 -3.00 12.53
C PHE A 68 7.87 -4.40 12.98
N LYS A 69 6.96 -5.39 13.07
CA LYS A 69 7.33 -6.76 13.47
C LYS A 69 8.03 -7.45 12.31
N LYS A 70 7.47 -7.35 11.11
CA LYS A 70 8.10 -7.88 9.90
C LYS A 70 9.42 -7.19 9.62
N LEU A 71 9.46 -5.87 9.69
CA LEU A 71 10.70 -5.11 9.47
C LEU A 71 11.79 -5.50 10.48
N ALA A 72 11.42 -5.72 11.75
CA ALA A 72 12.36 -6.24 12.74
C ALA A 72 12.92 -7.61 12.34
N LEU A 73 12.05 -8.55 11.94
CA LEU A 73 12.44 -9.88 11.50
C LEU A 73 13.38 -9.82 10.28
N ASP A 74 13.01 -9.06 9.25
CA ASP A 74 13.75 -8.94 7.99
C ASP A 74 15.15 -8.34 8.21
N LEU A 75 15.30 -7.44 9.18
CA LEU A 75 16.57 -6.78 9.54
C LEU A 75 17.35 -7.49 10.65
N GLY A 76 16.84 -8.61 11.17
CA GLY A 76 17.48 -9.34 12.27
C GLY A 76 17.51 -8.55 13.58
N PHE A 77 16.48 -7.73 13.82
CA PHE A 77 16.22 -7.10 15.11
C PHE A 77 15.21 -7.90 15.92
N SER A 78 15.36 -7.87 17.24
CA SER A 78 14.35 -8.44 18.15
C SER A 78 13.06 -7.61 18.13
N LYS A 79 13.19 -6.29 17.96
CA LYS A 79 12.06 -5.36 17.95
C LYS A 79 12.44 -4.01 17.35
N ILE A 80 11.51 -3.43 16.59
CA ILE A 80 11.55 -2.01 16.20
C ILE A 80 10.34 -1.30 16.82
N LYS A 81 10.56 -0.09 17.34
CA LYS A 81 9.50 0.83 17.79
C LYS A 81 9.81 2.25 17.32
N LEU A 82 8.79 3.08 17.12
CA LEU A 82 9.01 4.53 17.03
C LEU A 82 9.63 5.05 18.34
N ALA A 83 10.60 5.96 18.20
CA ALA A 83 11.20 6.65 19.33
C ALA A 83 10.22 7.67 19.93
N GLU A 84 10.29 7.88 21.24
CA GLU A 84 9.53 8.92 21.90
C GLU A 84 10.11 10.31 21.55
N LYS A 85 9.28 11.37 21.56
CA LYS A 85 9.71 12.74 21.24
C LYS A 85 10.93 13.20 22.05
N SER A 86 11.00 12.79 23.32
CA SER A 86 12.11 13.07 24.24
C SER A 86 13.41 12.39 23.80
N ASP A 87 13.34 11.15 23.32
CA ASP A 87 14.48 10.41 22.79
C ASP A 87 14.95 11.04 21.46
N VAL A 88 14.02 11.36 20.55
CA VAL A 88 14.33 11.99 19.24
C VAL A 88 15.19 13.24 19.39
N LEU A 89 14.78 14.17 20.26
CA LEU A 89 15.51 15.41 20.49
C LEU A 89 16.90 15.14 21.08
N LYS A 90 17.01 14.19 22.02
CA LYS A 90 18.29 13.83 22.65
C LYS A 90 19.27 13.21 21.65
N VAL A 91 18.80 12.35 20.74
CA VAL A 91 19.69 11.59 19.85
C VAL A 91 20.02 12.33 18.55
N THR A 92 19.13 13.18 18.06
CA THR A 92 19.34 13.89 16.78
C THR A 92 19.60 15.39 16.95
N GLY A 93 19.17 15.98 18.06
CA GLY A 93 19.12 17.43 18.26
C GLY A 93 17.91 18.11 17.60
N TYR A 94 17.14 17.40 16.76
CA TYR A 94 15.99 17.95 16.05
C TYR A 94 14.65 17.64 16.75
N GLU A 95 13.66 18.48 16.50
CA GLU A 95 12.28 18.20 16.91
C GLU A 95 11.63 17.18 15.95
N VAL A 96 10.65 16.43 16.46
CA VAL A 96 9.82 15.57 15.62
C VAL A 96 9.13 16.41 14.55
N GLY A 97 9.24 15.96 13.29
CA GLY A 97 8.67 16.65 12.13
C GLY A 97 9.62 17.64 11.44
N SER A 98 10.78 17.95 12.01
CA SER A 98 11.79 18.80 11.35
C SER A 98 13.08 18.06 11.01
N ILE A 99 13.19 16.77 11.33
CA ILE A 99 14.40 15.97 11.15
C ILE A 99 14.85 16.00 9.68
N PRO A 100 16.12 16.32 9.39
CA PRO A 100 16.58 16.41 8.02
C PRO A 100 16.75 15.04 7.37
N LEU A 101 16.71 14.99 6.03
CA LEU A 101 17.08 13.78 5.27
C LEU A 101 18.56 13.43 5.41
N ILE A 102 19.43 14.42 5.66
CA ILE A 102 20.89 14.29 5.74
C ILE A 102 21.40 15.10 6.94
N GLY A 103 22.44 14.60 7.64
CA GLY A 103 23.08 15.32 8.74
C GLY A 103 22.45 15.10 10.12
N HIS A 104 21.66 14.03 10.27
CA HIS A 104 21.10 13.60 11.56
C HIS A 104 21.99 12.61 12.33
N ASP A 105 23.15 12.22 11.77
CA ASP A 105 24.19 11.39 12.40
C ASP A 105 23.72 10.02 12.97
N LEU A 106 22.68 9.42 12.38
CA LEU A 106 22.20 8.08 12.73
C LEU A 106 22.34 7.12 11.56
N PRO A 107 22.51 5.80 11.80
CA PRO A 107 22.35 4.82 10.74
C PRO A 107 20.95 4.89 10.15
N CYS A 108 20.85 4.72 8.84
CA CYS A 108 19.65 4.94 8.04
C CYS A 108 19.06 3.62 7.55
N LEU A 109 17.75 3.45 7.77
CA LEU A 109 16.92 2.46 7.09
C LEU A 109 16.23 3.19 5.92
N PHE A 110 16.65 2.93 4.70
CA PHE A 110 16.24 3.70 3.52
C PHE A 110 15.31 2.89 2.61
N ASP A 111 14.10 3.37 2.38
CA ASP A 111 13.11 2.70 1.55
C ASP A 111 13.45 2.77 0.05
N LYS A 112 13.83 1.63 -0.53
CA LYS A 112 14.34 1.59 -1.90
C LYS A 112 13.31 1.93 -2.98
N VAL A 113 12.01 1.98 -2.66
CA VAL A 113 11.00 2.51 -3.60
C VAL A 113 11.26 3.98 -3.95
N LEU A 114 11.91 4.73 -3.03
CA LEU A 114 12.24 6.13 -3.24
C LEU A 114 13.23 6.34 -4.41
N LEU A 115 14.03 5.32 -4.75
CA LEU A 115 14.99 5.36 -5.87
C LEU A 115 14.32 5.42 -7.24
N ALA A 116 13.01 5.13 -7.32
CA ALA A 116 12.25 5.23 -8.56
C ALA A 116 11.84 6.67 -8.91
N PHE A 117 11.99 7.64 -7.99
CA PHE A 117 11.67 9.04 -8.25
C PHE A 117 12.90 9.83 -8.70
N ASP A 118 12.69 10.76 -9.64
CA ASP A 118 13.76 11.68 -10.08
C ASP A 118 14.26 12.58 -8.94
N TYR A 119 13.34 13.00 -8.06
CA TYR A 119 13.60 13.76 -6.85
C TYR A 119 12.62 13.35 -5.76
N ILE A 120 13.07 13.45 -4.51
CA ILE A 120 12.24 13.28 -3.31
C ILE A 120 12.33 14.53 -2.44
N TYR A 121 11.35 14.68 -1.54
CA TYR A 121 11.20 15.87 -0.71
C TYR A 121 11.20 15.50 0.77
N GLY A 122 11.99 16.18 1.60
CA GLY A 122 12.02 15.91 3.04
C GLY A 122 12.61 17.03 3.86
N GLY A 123 12.73 16.81 5.17
CA GLY A 123 13.13 17.85 6.11
C GLY A 123 14.55 18.39 5.88
N THR A 124 14.80 19.60 6.40
CA THR A 124 16.10 20.27 6.42
C THR A 124 16.64 20.53 7.83
N GLY A 125 15.92 20.12 8.87
CA GLY A 125 16.17 20.62 10.23
C GLY A 125 15.36 21.88 10.56
N ASN A 126 14.80 22.55 9.55
CA ASN A 126 14.07 23.81 9.68
C ASN A 126 12.62 23.66 9.20
N LYS A 127 11.66 24.06 10.03
CA LYS A 127 10.22 23.94 9.75
C LYS A 127 9.68 24.84 8.63
N PHE A 128 10.49 25.70 8.05
CA PHE A 128 10.14 26.61 6.94
C PHE A 128 10.89 26.29 5.65
N HIS A 129 11.64 25.18 5.62
CA HIS A 129 12.41 24.77 4.45
C HIS A 129 12.31 23.26 4.22
N THR A 130 12.05 22.88 2.97
CA THR A 130 12.05 21.48 2.52
C THR A 130 13.23 21.26 1.55
N LEU A 131 13.92 20.13 1.72
CA LEU A 131 14.97 19.69 0.82
C LEU A 131 14.36 18.87 -0.30
N LYS A 132 14.56 19.31 -1.54
CA LYS A 132 14.38 18.51 -2.75
C LYS A 132 15.75 17.98 -3.16
N ILE A 133 15.89 16.67 -3.31
CA ILE A 133 17.18 16.04 -3.62
C ILE A 133 16.99 14.75 -4.41
N LYS A 134 17.99 14.37 -5.21
CA LYS A 134 18.05 13.03 -5.79
C LYS A 134 18.23 11.97 -4.69
N PRO A 135 17.42 10.89 -4.67
CA PRO A 135 17.45 9.89 -3.60
C PRO A 135 18.82 9.19 -3.48
N GLN A 136 19.58 9.07 -4.58
CA GLN A 136 20.93 8.49 -4.58
C GLN A 136 21.94 9.32 -3.76
N GLU A 137 21.77 10.65 -3.67
CA GLU A 137 22.66 11.50 -2.88
C GLU A 137 22.52 11.25 -1.39
N ILE A 138 21.33 10.84 -0.93
CA ILE A 138 21.11 10.45 0.48
C ILE A 138 21.94 9.20 0.79
N ILE A 139 21.90 8.19 -0.07
CA ILE A 139 22.67 6.95 0.11
C ILE A 139 24.18 7.26 0.14
N LYS A 140 24.64 8.18 -0.72
CA LYS A 140 26.04 8.60 -0.81
C LYS A 140 26.52 9.39 0.42
N LEU A 141 25.67 10.20 1.03
CA LEU A 141 26.04 11.11 2.12
C LEU A 141 25.72 10.60 3.52
N SER A 142 24.85 9.59 3.64
CA SER A 142 24.57 8.93 4.92
C SER A 142 25.73 7.98 5.30
N SER A 143 26.08 7.97 6.59
CA SER A 143 27.23 7.20 7.10
C SER A 143 27.06 5.69 7.02
N ASP A 144 25.85 5.19 7.33
CA ASP A 144 25.49 3.76 7.27
C ASP A 144 24.06 3.65 6.74
N VAL A 145 23.88 3.01 5.57
CA VAL A 145 22.56 2.85 4.95
C VAL A 145 22.24 1.38 4.77
N VAL A 146 21.10 0.97 5.30
CA VAL A 146 20.48 -0.32 5.01
C VAL A 146 19.24 -0.04 4.18
N GLU A 147 19.24 -0.53 2.95
CA GLU A 147 18.06 -0.45 2.08
C GLU A 147 16.98 -1.43 2.58
N ILE A 148 15.74 -0.94 2.65
CA ILE A 148 14.57 -1.69 3.14
C ILE A 148 13.47 -1.69 2.09
N GLU A 149 12.63 -2.72 2.08
CA GLU A 149 11.49 -2.87 1.17
C GLU A 149 10.31 -3.55 1.85
N ASN A 150 9.16 -3.57 1.14
CA ASN A 150 7.95 -4.27 1.57
C ASN A 150 7.43 -3.80 2.96
N ILE A 151 7.66 -2.52 3.28
CA ILE A 151 7.40 -1.88 4.58
C ILE A 151 5.91 -1.94 5.00
N ASN A 152 5.01 -1.99 4.02
CA ASN A 152 3.56 -2.01 4.20
C ASN A 152 2.93 -3.42 4.38
N ARG A 153 3.70 -4.50 4.26
CA ARG A 153 3.11 -5.84 4.30
C ARG A 153 2.97 -6.34 5.74
N GLU A 154 1.93 -5.91 6.45
CA GLU A 154 1.14 -6.95 7.12
C GLU A 154 0.71 -7.88 5.98
N ASN A 155 1.41 -9.01 5.80
CA ASN A 155 1.29 -9.88 4.62
C ASN A 155 0.00 -10.71 4.69
N HIS A 156 -1.11 -10.02 4.98
CA HIS A 156 -2.45 -10.54 4.99
C HIS A 156 -2.82 -11.04 3.61
N ILE A 157 -2.36 -10.37 2.55
CA ILE A 157 -2.66 -10.75 1.17
C ILE A 157 -1.56 -11.62 0.58
N GLN A 158 -1.93 -12.82 0.14
CA GLN A 158 -1.02 -13.78 -0.47
C GLN A 158 -1.71 -14.48 -1.65
N LYS A 159 -0.93 -15.04 -2.58
CA LYS A 159 -1.48 -15.97 -3.57
C LYS A 159 -1.98 -17.23 -2.86
N ALA A 160 -3.18 -17.67 -3.20
CA ALA A 160 -3.75 -18.90 -2.69
C ALA A 160 -3.02 -20.12 -3.28
N THR A 161 -2.89 -21.15 -2.48
CA THR A 161 -2.38 -22.48 -2.83
C THR A 161 -3.54 -23.45 -3.00
N LYS A 162 -3.27 -24.65 -3.54
CA LYS A 162 -4.28 -25.72 -3.65
C LYS A 162 -4.91 -26.08 -2.29
N GLY A 163 -4.16 -25.96 -1.19
CA GLY A 163 -4.65 -26.21 0.16
C GLY A 163 -5.67 -25.18 0.66
N ASP A 164 -5.66 -23.97 0.11
CA ASP A 164 -6.55 -22.88 0.52
C ASP A 164 -7.94 -22.94 -0.14
N LEU A 165 -8.08 -23.69 -1.24
CA LEU A 165 -9.25 -23.63 -2.12
C LEU A 165 -10.55 -24.02 -1.40
N GLN A 166 -10.50 -25.01 -0.50
CA GLN A 166 -11.68 -25.46 0.25
C GLN A 166 -12.15 -24.39 1.25
N GLU A 167 -11.22 -23.71 1.92
CA GLU A 167 -11.53 -22.62 2.85
C GLU A 167 -12.06 -21.40 2.09
N ILE A 168 -11.47 -21.06 0.95
CA ILE A 168 -11.96 -19.98 0.08
C ILE A 168 -13.36 -20.28 -0.44
N LEU A 169 -13.65 -21.54 -0.83
CA LEU A 169 -14.99 -21.94 -1.26
C LEU A 169 -16.02 -21.82 -0.12
N THR A 170 -15.62 -22.16 1.10
CA THR A 170 -16.45 -22.00 2.30
C THR A 170 -16.73 -20.52 2.58
N LEU A 171 -15.70 -19.68 2.51
CA LEU A 171 -15.80 -18.23 2.64
C LEU A 171 -16.72 -17.64 1.56
N GLN A 172 -16.62 -18.11 0.30
CA GLN A 172 -17.48 -17.67 -0.79
C GLN A 172 -18.95 -17.91 -0.45
N LYS A 173 -19.29 -19.13 -0.05
CA LYS A 173 -20.67 -19.49 0.33
C LYS A 173 -21.16 -18.63 1.49
N ALA A 174 -20.32 -18.36 2.49
CA ALA A 174 -20.65 -17.47 3.59
C ALA A 174 -20.90 -16.02 3.14
N ALA A 175 -20.05 -15.48 2.26
CA ALA A 175 -20.16 -14.11 1.74
C ALA A 175 -21.38 -13.91 0.82
N PHE A 176 -21.76 -14.92 0.04
CA PHE A 176 -22.91 -14.87 -0.87
C PHE A 176 -24.25 -15.29 -0.23
N LYS A 177 -24.23 -15.85 0.99
CA LYS A 177 -25.45 -16.26 1.69
C LYS A 177 -26.48 -15.12 1.84
N PRO A 178 -26.11 -13.89 2.24
CA PRO A 178 -27.07 -12.77 2.31
C PRO A 178 -27.71 -12.45 0.95
N VAL A 179 -26.92 -12.49 -0.13
CA VAL A 179 -27.41 -12.26 -1.50
C VAL A 179 -28.42 -13.34 -1.92
N SER A 180 -28.13 -14.61 -1.64
CA SER A 180 -29.06 -15.72 -1.94
C SER A 180 -30.41 -15.58 -1.22
N ILE A 181 -30.41 -15.03 0.00
CA ILE A 181 -31.62 -14.76 0.78
C ILE A 181 -32.38 -13.58 0.19
N GLN A 182 -31.68 -12.48 -0.13
CA GLN A 182 -32.28 -11.28 -0.73
C GLN A 182 -32.96 -11.58 -2.07
N LEU A 183 -32.34 -12.42 -2.89
CA LEU A 183 -32.89 -12.86 -4.18
C LEU A 183 -33.93 -13.98 -4.05
N ASN A 184 -34.16 -14.50 -2.83
CA ASN A 184 -34.93 -15.72 -2.60
C ASN A 184 -34.54 -16.88 -3.54
N ASN A 185 -33.24 -17.01 -3.81
CA ASN A 185 -32.68 -17.99 -4.74
C ASN A 185 -31.44 -18.66 -4.12
N PRO A 186 -31.55 -19.90 -3.61
CA PRO A 186 -30.41 -20.61 -3.04
C PRO A 186 -29.43 -21.13 -4.11
N ASN A 187 -29.83 -21.15 -5.38
CA ASN A 187 -29.10 -21.75 -6.49
C ASN A 187 -28.34 -20.72 -7.33
N ILE A 188 -28.00 -19.55 -6.75
CA ILE A 188 -27.12 -18.60 -7.44
C ILE A 188 -25.74 -19.22 -7.71
N PRO A 189 -25.06 -18.89 -8.81
CA PRO A 189 -23.83 -19.58 -9.24
C PRO A 189 -22.72 -19.68 -8.17
N PRO A 190 -22.44 -18.62 -7.36
CA PRO A 190 -21.45 -18.73 -6.29
C PRO A 190 -21.77 -19.76 -5.20
N MET A 191 -23.05 -20.11 -5.01
CA MET A 191 -23.50 -21.10 -4.03
C MET A 191 -23.37 -22.53 -4.55
N LEU A 192 -23.47 -22.72 -5.88
CA LEU A 192 -23.43 -24.02 -6.54
C LEU A 192 -22.01 -24.50 -6.88
N GLN A 193 -21.02 -23.60 -6.92
CA GLN A 193 -19.64 -23.96 -7.25
C GLN A 193 -19.13 -25.15 -6.40
N SER A 194 -18.66 -26.18 -7.09
CA SER A 194 -18.03 -27.37 -6.49
C SER A 194 -16.54 -27.13 -6.19
N TYR A 195 -15.91 -28.06 -5.47
CA TYR A 195 -14.47 -28.01 -5.26
C TYR A 195 -13.73 -28.27 -6.58
N GLU A 196 -14.25 -29.16 -7.42
CA GLU A 196 -13.72 -29.48 -8.74
C GLU A 196 -13.72 -28.24 -9.65
N ASP A 197 -14.82 -27.48 -9.67
CA ASP A 197 -14.91 -26.21 -10.40
C ASP A 197 -13.88 -25.21 -9.89
N MET A 198 -13.78 -25.05 -8.56
CA MET A 198 -12.81 -24.15 -7.93
C MET A 198 -11.36 -24.56 -8.27
N HIS A 199 -11.08 -25.86 -8.30
CA HIS A 199 -9.77 -26.39 -8.64
C HIS A 199 -9.42 -26.05 -10.10
N SER A 200 -10.32 -26.34 -11.03
CA SER A 200 -10.12 -26.03 -12.45
C SER A 200 -9.97 -24.53 -12.69
N GLU A 201 -10.79 -23.70 -12.04
CA GLU A 201 -10.64 -22.24 -12.11
C GLU A 201 -9.28 -21.77 -11.56
N SER A 202 -8.76 -22.40 -10.50
CA SER A 202 -7.48 -22.00 -9.89
C SER A 202 -6.28 -22.19 -10.81
N GLU A 203 -6.39 -23.02 -11.85
CA GLU A 203 -5.31 -23.22 -12.83
C GLU A 203 -5.22 -22.07 -13.83
N GLN A 204 -6.34 -21.37 -14.06
CA GLN A 204 -6.44 -20.27 -15.02
C GLN A 204 -6.56 -18.89 -14.37
N ASN A 205 -6.77 -18.83 -13.05
CA ASN A 205 -6.95 -17.59 -12.31
C ASN A 205 -5.83 -17.38 -11.31
N ILE A 206 -5.41 -16.13 -11.17
CA ILE A 206 -4.71 -15.65 -9.98
C ILE A 206 -5.76 -15.53 -8.88
N ILE A 207 -5.55 -16.25 -7.79
CA ILE A 207 -6.41 -16.17 -6.61
C ILE A 207 -5.59 -15.58 -5.47
N LEU A 208 -6.04 -14.46 -4.92
CA LEU A 208 -5.45 -13.87 -3.72
C LEU A 208 -6.34 -14.15 -2.52
N LYS A 209 -5.73 -14.37 -1.36
CA LYS A 209 -6.39 -14.58 -0.06
C LYS A 209 -5.95 -13.50 0.91
N TYR A 210 -6.86 -12.98 1.73
CA TYR A 210 -6.59 -12.10 2.86
C TYR A 210 -6.72 -12.91 4.15
N THR A 211 -5.66 -12.98 4.96
CA THR A 211 -5.63 -13.78 6.20
C THR A 211 -5.54 -12.90 7.44
N ILE A 212 -6.29 -13.25 8.50
CA ILE A 212 -6.14 -12.67 9.85
C ILE A 212 -5.98 -13.83 10.82
N ASN A 213 -4.90 -13.83 11.62
CA ASN A 213 -4.58 -14.92 12.55
C ASN A 213 -4.63 -16.32 11.89
N ASN A 214 -4.08 -16.44 10.67
CA ASN A 214 -4.10 -17.64 9.82
C ASN A 214 -5.47 -18.10 9.31
N THR A 215 -6.56 -17.37 9.55
CA THR A 215 -7.87 -17.63 8.94
C THR A 215 -8.04 -16.78 7.68
N ILE A 216 -8.51 -17.37 6.59
CA ILE A 216 -8.86 -16.65 5.37
C ILE A 216 -10.18 -15.91 5.59
N VAL A 217 -10.12 -14.58 5.57
CA VAL A 217 -11.28 -13.69 5.79
C VAL A 217 -11.66 -12.90 4.55
N GLY A 218 -10.88 -12.98 3.47
CA GLY A 218 -11.18 -12.36 2.19
C GLY A 218 -10.50 -13.06 1.03
N SER A 219 -11.02 -12.91 -0.19
CA SER A 219 -10.38 -13.41 -1.40
C SER A 219 -10.84 -12.61 -2.63
N VAL A 220 -10.00 -12.57 -3.66
CA VAL A 220 -10.35 -12.03 -4.98
C VAL A 220 -9.69 -12.90 -6.05
N ARG A 221 -10.31 -12.98 -7.23
CA ARG A 221 -9.80 -13.70 -8.39
C ARG A 221 -9.57 -12.74 -9.55
N GLY A 222 -8.49 -12.95 -10.29
CA GLY A 222 -8.17 -12.21 -11.50
C GLY A 222 -7.62 -13.13 -12.58
N ARG A 223 -7.94 -12.86 -13.85
CA ARG A 223 -7.33 -13.52 -15.01
C ARG A 223 -7.20 -12.57 -16.17
N LEU A 224 -6.16 -12.75 -16.98
CA LEU A 224 -6.07 -12.08 -18.28
C LEU A 224 -6.98 -12.80 -19.29
N ASP A 225 -7.70 -12.01 -20.08
CA ASP A 225 -8.37 -12.52 -21.27
C ASP A 225 -7.49 -12.36 -22.52
N GLU A 226 -7.95 -12.95 -23.63
CA GLU A 226 -7.29 -12.94 -24.93
C GLU A 226 -7.03 -11.54 -25.52
N ASN A 227 -7.74 -10.52 -25.03
CA ASN A 227 -7.61 -9.14 -25.49
C ASN A 227 -6.64 -8.31 -24.62
N ASN A 228 -5.96 -8.96 -23.68
CA ASN A 228 -5.12 -8.37 -22.65
C ASN A 228 -5.90 -7.48 -21.66
N ASN A 229 -7.14 -7.84 -21.32
CA ASN A 229 -7.87 -7.21 -20.23
C ASN A 229 -7.85 -8.12 -18.99
N CYS A 230 -7.71 -7.53 -17.81
CA CYS A 230 -7.80 -8.28 -16.56
C CYS A 230 -9.26 -8.38 -16.11
N ARG A 231 -9.82 -9.58 -16.09
CA ARG A 231 -11.14 -9.87 -15.54
C ARG A 231 -11.01 -10.15 -14.05
N ILE A 232 -11.55 -9.25 -13.24
CA ILE A 232 -11.58 -9.38 -11.79
C ILE A 232 -12.97 -9.85 -11.37
N GLY A 233 -13.01 -10.83 -10.47
CA GLY A 233 -14.25 -11.40 -9.99
C GLY A 233 -14.11 -12.03 -8.62
N LYS A 234 -15.26 -12.45 -8.08
CA LYS A 234 -15.36 -13.16 -6.80
C LYS A 234 -14.63 -12.42 -5.66
N LEU A 235 -14.73 -11.09 -5.63
CA LEU A 235 -14.31 -10.32 -4.46
C LEU A 235 -15.25 -10.68 -3.30
N ILE A 236 -14.70 -11.38 -2.31
CA ILE A 236 -15.44 -11.86 -1.15
C ILE A 236 -14.72 -11.44 0.13
N VAL A 237 -15.50 -11.01 1.13
CA VAL A 237 -15.03 -10.72 2.48
C VAL A 237 -16.03 -11.33 3.45
N HIS A 238 -15.52 -12.02 4.47
CA HIS A 238 -16.33 -12.64 5.49
C HIS A 238 -17.27 -11.59 6.12
N PRO A 239 -18.57 -11.86 6.33
CA PRO A 239 -19.53 -10.85 6.81
C PRO A 239 -19.08 -10.09 8.07
N GLN A 240 -18.44 -10.77 9.02
CA GLN A 240 -17.92 -10.16 10.27
C GLN A 240 -16.65 -9.30 10.09
N HIS A 241 -16.07 -9.29 8.89
CA HIS A 241 -14.87 -8.56 8.53
C HIS A 241 -15.11 -7.51 7.42
N GLN A 242 -16.36 -7.29 7.02
CA GLN A 242 -16.72 -6.23 6.08
C GLN A 242 -16.51 -4.83 6.67
N ASN A 243 -16.46 -3.82 5.80
CA ASN A 243 -16.26 -2.40 6.16
C ASN A 243 -14.95 -2.08 6.90
N LYS A 244 -13.94 -2.96 6.81
CA LYS A 244 -12.60 -2.80 7.41
C LYS A 244 -11.49 -2.53 6.38
N GLY A 245 -11.85 -2.14 5.15
CA GLY A 245 -10.89 -1.87 4.07
C GLY A 245 -10.33 -3.12 3.34
N ILE A 246 -10.69 -4.33 3.76
CA ILE A 246 -10.20 -5.60 3.18
C ILE A 246 -10.48 -5.69 1.67
N GLY A 247 -11.70 -5.35 1.24
CA GLY A 247 -12.07 -5.41 -0.18
C GLY A 247 -11.23 -4.45 -1.03
N LYS A 248 -11.00 -3.22 -0.54
CA LYS A 248 -10.11 -2.24 -1.17
C LYS A 248 -8.67 -2.76 -1.28
N ALA A 249 -8.15 -3.36 -0.21
CA ALA A 249 -6.80 -3.92 -0.20
C ALA A 249 -6.63 -5.06 -1.22
N LEU A 250 -7.59 -5.99 -1.28
CA LEU A 250 -7.60 -7.09 -2.25
C LEU A 250 -7.67 -6.60 -3.70
N MET A 251 -8.51 -5.60 -3.98
CA MET A 251 -8.60 -4.99 -5.32
C MET A 251 -7.29 -4.33 -5.74
N ASN A 252 -6.67 -3.54 -4.86
CA ASN A 252 -5.38 -2.92 -5.17
C ASN A 252 -4.29 -3.97 -5.42
N GLU A 253 -4.22 -5.04 -4.62
CA GLU A 253 -3.19 -6.07 -4.79
C GLU A 253 -3.39 -6.86 -6.09
N ILE A 254 -4.63 -7.22 -6.47
CA ILE A 254 -4.86 -7.97 -7.72
C ILE A 254 -4.56 -7.10 -8.96
N GLU A 255 -4.82 -5.80 -8.90
CA GLU A 255 -4.43 -4.85 -9.95
C GLU A 255 -2.90 -4.79 -10.08
N GLN A 256 -2.18 -4.68 -8.96
CA GLN A 256 -0.71 -4.72 -8.97
C GLN A 256 -0.16 -6.05 -9.49
N TYR A 257 -0.82 -7.17 -9.18
CA TYR A 257 -0.43 -8.49 -9.65
C TYR A 257 -0.61 -8.65 -11.18
N VAL A 258 -1.55 -7.91 -11.78
CA VAL A 258 -1.87 -7.94 -13.21
C VAL A 258 -1.72 -6.55 -13.83
N ASN A 259 -0.57 -5.92 -13.59
CA ASN A 259 -0.30 -4.53 -13.97
C ASN A 259 0.01 -4.32 -15.46
N THR A 260 0.08 -5.37 -16.28
CA THR A 260 0.39 -5.29 -17.72
C THR A 260 -0.85 -5.32 -18.62
N CYS A 261 -2.05 -5.41 -18.04
CA CYS A 261 -3.30 -5.41 -18.79
C CYS A 261 -3.63 -4.01 -19.35
N LYS A 262 -4.50 -3.93 -20.36
CA LYS A 262 -4.99 -2.64 -20.90
C LYS A 262 -6.02 -1.98 -19.99
N LYS A 263 -6.88 -2.80 -19.39
CA LYS A 263 -7.93 -2.38 -18.46
C LYS A 263 -8.36 -3.53 -17.56
N TYR A 264 -8.95 -3.16 -16.44
CA TYR A 264 -9.62 -4.05 -15.50
C TYR A 264 -11.12 -4.04 -15.78
N ILE A 265 -11.74 -5.22 -15.80
CA ILE A 265 -13.16 -5.42 -16.05
C ILE A 265 -13.73 -6.28 -14.93
N LEU A 266 -14.84 -5.85 -14.34
CA LEU A 266 -15.55 -6.61 -13.33
C LEU A 266 -17.07 -6.60 -13.56
N PHE A 267 -17.71 -7.57 -12.94
CA PHE A 267 -19.17 -7.76 -12.94
C PHE A 267 -19.64 -7.78 -11.50
N THR A 268 -20.69 -7.03 -11.19
CA THR A 268 -21.28 -7.06 -9.84
C THR A 268 -22.78 -6.96 -9.90
N GLY A 269 -23.47 -7.67 -9.01
CA GLY A 269 -24.93 -7.58 -8.91
C GLY A 269 -25.35 -6.22 -8.36
N LEU A 270 -26.40 -5.63 -8.93
CA LEU A 270 -27.00 -4.38 -8.44
C LEU A 270 -27.48 -4.49 -6.98
N GLU A 271 -27.73 -5.72 -6.53
CA GLU A 271 -28.14 -6.04 -5.16
C GLU A 271 -27.06 -5.85 -4.10
N THR A 272 -25.85 -5.46 -4.49
CA THR A 272 -24.71 -5.20 -3.60
C THR A 272 -24.21 -3.76 -3.72
N PRO A 273 -24.99 -2.75 -3.28
CA PRO A 273 -24.67 -1.34 -3.50
C PRO A 273 -23.34 -0.90 -2.87
N ASN A 274 -22.96 -1.50 -1.73
CA ASN A 274 -21.66 -1.23 -1.10
C ASN A 274 -20.48 -1.66 -1.99
N THR A 275 -20.65 -2.72 -2.77
CA THR A 275 -19.64 -3.25 -3.68
C THR A 275 -19.49 -2.35 -4.90
N VAL A 276 -20.61 -1.87 -5.48
CA VAL A 276 -20.60 -0.86 -6.54
C VAL A 276 -19.91 0.42 -6.07
N TYR A 277 -20.27 0.92 -4.88
CA TYR A 277 -19.65 2.11 -4.30
C TYR A 277 -18.13 1.95 -4.11
N LEU A 278 -17.67 0.79 -3.63
CA LEU A 278 -16.25 0.47 -3.52
C LEU A 278 -15.55 0.60 -4.87
N TYR A 279 -16.09 -0.01 -5.93
CA TYR A 279 -15.47 0.02 -7.26
C TYR A 279 -15.43 1.44 -7.84
N THR A 280 -16.50 2.21 -7.69
CA THR A 280 -16.53 3.62 -8.10
C THR A 280 -15.44 4.43 -7.39
N LYS A 281 -15.23 4.20 -6.09
CA LYS A 281 -14.14 4.83 -5.33
C LYS A 281 -12.74 4.41 -5.76
N LEU A 282 -12.60 3.23 -6.37
CA LEU A 282 -11.34 2.72 -6.92
C LEU A 282 -11.10 3.17 -8.38
N GLY A 283 -12.01 3.96 -8.94
CA GLY A 283 -11.89 4.52 -10.29
C GLY A 283 -12.54 3.69 -11.40
N TYR A 284 -13.31 2.65 -11.04
CA TYR A 284 -14.11 1.91 -12.02
C TYR A 284 -15.33 2.74 -12.43
N LYS A 285 -15.69 2.65 -13.70
CA LYS A 285 -16.87 3.30 -14.29
C LYS A 285 -17.83 2.26 -14.82
N GLU A 286 -19.11 2.45 -14.57
CA GLU A 286 -20.17 1.63 -15.15
C GLU A 286 -20.20 1.83 -16.67
N VAL A 287 -20.21 0.73 -17.44
CA VAL A 287 -20.22 0.78 -18.90
C VAL A 287 -21.48 0.15 -19.50
N SER A 288 -22.07 -0.84 -18.83
CA SER A 288 -23.30 -1.50 -19.27
C SER A 288 -24.00 -2.24 -18.12
N ASN A 289 -25.27 -2.56 -18.33
CA ASN A 289 -26.06 -3.43 -17.46
C ASN A 289 -26.51 -4.66 -18.24
N GLU A 290 -26.44 -5.84 -17.64
CA GLU A 290 -26.85 -7.10 -18.23
C GLU A 290 -27.68 -7.93 -17.25
N ASN A 291 -28.68 -8.64 -17.75
CA ASN A 291 -29.39 -9.65 -16.97
C ASN A 291 -28.78 -11.01 -17.27
N SER A 292 -28.08 -11.61 -16.31
CA SER A 292 -27.53 -12.97 -16.44
C SER A 292 -28.11 -13.87 -15.37
N GLU A 293 -28.69 -14.99 -15.77
CA GLU A 293 -29.17 -16.05 -14.86
C GLU A 293 -30.11 -15.55 -13.74
N GLY A 294 -30.94 -14.55 -14.05
CA GLY A 294 -31.90 -13.95 -13.12
C GLY A 294 -31.31 -12.91 -12.16
N ILE A 295 -30.08 -12.46 -12.39
CA ILE A 295 -29.41 -11.41 -11.62
C ILE A 295 -29.08 -10.24 -12.54
N SER A 296 -29.57 -9.04 -12.18
CA SER A 296 -29.15 -7.80 -12.82
C SER A 296 -27.72 -7.46 -12.41
N MET A 297 -26.81 -7.49 -13.37
CA MET A 297 -25.39 -7.19 -13.18
C MET A 297 -25.01 -5.89 -13.88
N VAL A 298 -24.13 -5.13 -13.25
CA VAL A 298 -23.44 -3.99 -13.86
C VAL A 298 -22.03 -4.41 -14.23
N ILE A 299 -21.62 -4.06 -15.44
CA ILE A 299 -20.23 -4.17 -15.90
C ILE A 299 -19.54 -2.86 -15.58
N MET A 300 -18.39 -2.95 -14.93
CA MET A 300 -17.56 -1.79 -14.64
C MET A 300 -16.14 -1.96 -15.16
N GLU A 301 -15.55 -0.88 -15.66
CA GLU A 301 -14.22 -0.87 -16.26
C GLU A 301 -13.33 0.21 -15.65
N LYS A 302 -12.03 -0.08 -15.53
CA LYS A 302 -10.98 0.86 -15.15
C LYS A 302 -9.81 0.73 -16.13
N ILE A 303 -9.43 1.82 -16.78
CA ILE A 303 -8.26 1.85 -17.67
C ILE A 303 -7.00 1.70 -16.82
N ASN A 304 -6.07 0.86 -17.26
CA ASN A 304 -4.75 0.73 -16.67
C ASN A 304 -3.81 1.72 -17.38
N ASN A 305 -3.55 2.87 -16.76
CA ASN A 305 -2.71 3.95 -17.30
C ASN A 305 -1.29 3.85 -16.78
#